data_AF-A0A254QQ86-F1
#
_entry.id   AF-A0A254QQ86-F1
#
_cell.length_a   1.000
_cell.length_b   1.000
_cell.length_c   1.000
_cell.angle_alpha   90.00
_cell.angle_beta   90.00
_cell.angle_gamma   90.00
#
_symmetry.space_group_name_H-M   'P 1'
#
loop_
_entity.id
_entity.type
_entity.pdbx_description
1 polymer ?
#
loop_
_entity_poly.entity_id
_entity_poly.type
_entity_poly.pdbx_seq_one_letter_code
_entity_poly.pdbx_strand_id
1 'polypeptide(L)'
;MVPAESETGLRPSDDSGTVLLNRCRTYWQMAEWEKLGELAGEDLERYRERGRLAVLAAAGLAQLGEMERAREYALRAQEWGCNRAVLAQVLVGGAYNSLGRAASLLEDEDLAGQLFEQSVACVLPQDDAAVLGRSRNIQEKMRLGQLPDAMRSIGRELRHDPAPDHVRILDGQLARLERRIEELTPRPRTLPTILKNTARGTDRMPEAPLLVCGHHKVGTNFLLPVFREISETFSLPIWLKFYDPEPPRWKICLHQHSRLEGMTMPANFRGVHMVRHPMGLLHSATLYHERGKEPWLNVPMQRFTGETFWAVSSRDSYNVIKNPKRSMQSKIDQLTAPPPPHARIHDFDSGYDFAGRTYAEMLRSFDTLEEKILFEMRCYSRAVLLDMLAFPADRRFMTVKLEDVTHDRAMQTLQPLVRHLGFGGEPAAQVLKIAAKNSQWNKGKTAHATTGVSSGWKDLFRGELGDAFHELFGWAEEALGYD
;
A
#
# COMPACT_ATOMS: atom_id res chain seq x y z
N MET A 1 17.36 -23.92 75.15
CA MET A 1 16.67 -22.63 75.37
C MET A 1 17.64 -21.51 75.07
N VAL A 2 17.56 -20.96 73.86
CA VAL A 2 18.11 -19.66 73.46
C VAL A 2 17.11 -19.12 72.43
N PRO A 3 16.56 -17.90 72.57
CA PRO A 3 15.51 -17.41 71.68
C PRO A 3 16.09 -16.86 70.38
N ALA A 4 15.30 -17.01 69.32
CA ALA A 4 15.58 -16.55 67.97
C ALA A 4 15.62 -15.01 67.91
N GLU A 5 16.71 -14.48 67.36
CA GLU A 5 16.84 -13.07 67.00
C GLU A 5 16.02 -12.77 65.73
N SER A 6 15.34 -11.63 65.82
CA SER A 6 14.47 -11.03 64.82
C SER A 6 15.22 -10.70 63.52
N GLU A 7 14.73 -11.23 62.40
CA GLU A 7 15.02 -10.66 61.08
C GLU A 7 14.39 -9.27 60.98
N THR A 8 15.24 -8.24 61.06
CA THR A 8 14.90 -6.87 60.74
C THR A 8 14.57 -6.76 59.26
N GLY A 9 13.27 -6.75 58.93
CA GLY A 9 12.79 -6.37 57.62
C GLY A 9 13.21 -4.94 57.29
N LEU A 10 14.25 -4.79 56.45
CA LEU A 10 14.59 -3.50 55.86
C LEU A 10 13.39 -3.01 55.05
N ARG A 11 12.72 -1.96 55.55
CA ARG A 11 11.76 -1.22 54.74
C ARG A 11 12.49 -0.69 53.50
N PRO A 12 11.93 -0.86 52.29
CA PRO A 12 12.50 -0.29 51.08
C PRO A 12 12.75 1.22 51.27
N SER A 13 13.88 1.74 50.76
CA SER A 13 14.17 3.17 50.81
C SER A 13 13.05 3.98 50.12
N ASP A 14 12.82 5.21 50.58
CA ASP A 14 11.75 6.15 50.12
C ASP A 14 11.77 6.35 48.58
N ASP A 15 12.92 6.10 47.95
CA ASP A 15 13.15 6.21 46.50
C ASP A 15 12.52 5.06 45.70
N SER A 16 12.49 3.83 46.23
CA SER A 16 11.99 2.66 45.51
C SER A 16 10.47 2.69 45.23
N GLY A 17 9.68 3.15 46.20
CA GLY A 17 8.23 3.29 46.04
C GLY A 17 7.84 4.42 45.08
N THR A 18 8.61 5.50 45.07
CA THR A 18 8.40 6.65 44.17
C THR A 18 8.72 6.27 42.73
N VAL A 19 9.80 5.52 42.50
CA VAL A 19 10.15 4.97 41.18
C VAL A 19 9.06 4.03 40.66
N LEU A 20 8.56 3.12 41.51
CA LEU A 20 7.47 2.23 41.14
C LEU A 20 6.20 3.00 40.76
N LEU A 21 5.80 3.99 41.56
CA LEU A 21 4.62 4.80 41.28
C LEU A 21 4.73 5.54 39.94
N ASN A 22 5.88 6.16 39.65
CA ASN A 22 6.10 6.85 38.39
C ASN A 22 6.03 5.89 37.19
N ARG A 23 6.60 4.69 37.32
CA ARG A 23 6.48 3.64 36.30
C ARG A 23 5.03 3.20 36.08
N CYS A 24 4.26 3.01 37.16
CA CYS A 24 2.84 2.65 37.07
C CYS A 24 2.00 3.77 36.45
N ARG A 25 2.34 5.05 36.68
CA ARG A 25 1.69 6.17 35.97
C ARG A 25 1.93 6.09 34.47
N THR A 26 3.15 5.79 34.04
CA THR A 26 3.46 5.58 32.62
C THR A 26 2.68 4.38 32.06
N TYR A 27 2.60 3.27 32.80
CA TYR A 27 1.78 2.12 32.38
C TYR A 27 0.31 2.49 32.22
N TRP A 28 -0.23 3.26 33.16
CA TRP A 28 -1.59 3.76 33.05
C TRP A 28 -1.75 4.62 31.80
N GLN A 29 -0.92 5.67 31.63
CA GLN A 29 -0.95 6.55 30.45
C GLN A 29 -0.92 5.77 29.14
N MET A 30 -0.06 4.77 29.07
CA MET A 30 0.14 3.93 27.88
C MET A 30 -0.85 2.76 27.77
N ALA A 31 -1.90 2.72 28.59
CA ALA A 31 -2.91 1.65 28.59
C ALA A 31 -2.30 0.23 28.71
N GLU A 32 -1.27 0.06 29.54
CA GLU A 32 -0.58 -1.21 29.81
C GLU A 32 -1.26 -1.94 30.97
N TRP A 33 -2.53 -2.33 30.77
CA TRP A 33 -3.41 -2.84 31.83
C TRP A 33 -2.90 -4.12 32.50
N GLU A 34 -2.24 -5.00 31.77
CA GLU A 34 -1.65 -6.25 32.28
C GLU A 34 -0.60 -5.96 33.33
N LYS A 35 0.32 -5.03 33.05
CA LYS A 35 1.38 -4.61 33.99
C LYS A 35 0.82 -3.93 35.23
N LEU A 36 -0.32 -3.25 35.10
CA LEU A 36 -1.02 -2.68 36.25
C LEU A 36 -1.75 -3.75 37.06
N GLY A 37 -2.36 -4.74 36.40
CA GLY A 37 -3.01 -5.88 37.06
C GLY A 37 -2.01 -6.75 37.84
N GLU A 38 -0.77 -6.88 37.36
CA GLU A 38 0.32 -7.60 38.05
C GLU A 38 0.63 -7.04 39.45
N LEU A 39 0.41 -5.73 39.68
CA LEU A 39 0.60 -5.10 41.00
C LEU A 39 -0.27 -5.75 42.08
N ALA A 40 -1.39 -6.37 41.69
CA ALA A 40 -2.28 -7.04 42.61
C ALA A 40 -1.73 -8.35 43.18
N GLY A 41 -0.57 -8.81 42.68
CA GLY A 41 0.20 -9.92 43.24
C GLY A 41 1.43 -9.48 44.06
N GLU A 42 1.72 -8.18 44.13
CA GLU A 42 2.85 -7.66 44.90
C GLU A 42 2.45 -7.34 46.35
N ASP A 43 3.41 -7.45 47.26
CA ASP A 43 3.28 -6.92 48.63
C ASP A 43 3.37 -5.38 48.60
N LEU A 44 2.23 -4.74 48.35
CA LEU A 44 2.15 -3.28 48.27
C LEU A 44 2.28 -2.61 49.65
N GLU A 45 2.04 -3.32 50.75
CA GLU A 45 1.99 -2.72 52.09
C GLU A 45 3.30 -2.09 52.53
N ARG A 46 4.41 -2.63 52.00
CA ARG A 46 5.78 -2.15 52.26
C ARG A 46 6.09 -0.77 51.69
N TYR A 47 5.29 -0.26 50.75
CA TYR A 47 5.54 1.02 50.09
C TYR A 47 4.78 2.17 50.76
N ARG A 48 5.43 3.34 50.83
CA ARG A 48 4.78 4.58 51.31
C ARG A 48 3.61 5.01 50.42
N GLU A 49 3.76 4.86 49.11
CA GLU A 49 2.75 5.23 48.10
C GLU A 49 1.69 4.14 47.84
N ARG A 50 1.58 3.14 48.72
CA ARG A 50 0.70 1.97 48.58
C ARG A 50 -0.75 2.28 48.22
N GLY A 51 -1.31 3.37 48.75
CA GLY A 51 -2.67 3.80 48.42
C GLY A 51 -2.81 4.15 46.93
N ARG A 52 -1.85 4.88 46.35
CA ARG A 52 -1.87 5.25 44.92
C ARG A 52 -1.57 4.06 44.01
N LEU A 53 -0.65 3.19 44.42
CA LEU A 53 -0.35 1.94 43.71
C LEU A 53 -1.58 1.03 43.65
N ALA A 54 -2.32 0.91 44.76
CA ALA A 54 -3.55 0.13 44.81
C ALA A 54 -4.65 0.69 43.88
N VAL A 55 -4.77 2.01 43.72
CA VAL A 55 -5.69 2.61 42.73
C VAL A 55 -5.31 2.23 41.30
N LEU A 56 -4.03 2.26 40.96
CA LEU A 56 -3.56 1.89 39.63
C LEU A 56 -3.74 0.38 39.37
N ALA A 57 -3.53 -0.46 40.39
CA ALA A 57 -3.84 -1.89 40.33
C ALA A 57 -5.34 -2.14 40.09
N ALA A 58 -6.20 -1.44 40.83
CA ALA A 58 -7.65 -1.50 40.65
C ALA A 58 -8.07 -1.10 39.22
N ALA A 59 -7.47 -0.04 38.67
CA ALA A 59 -7.72 0.38 37.29
C ALA A 59 -7.31 -0.68 36.27
N GLY A 60 -6.12 -1.28 36.41
CA GLY A 60 -5.65 -2.37 35.55
C GLY A 60 -6.59 -3.56 35.57
N LEU A 61 -6.92 -4.05 36.77
CA LEU A 61 -7.87 -5.16 36.97
C LEU A 61 -9.24 -4.88 36.34
N ALA A 62 -9.77 -3.67 36.50
CA ALA A 62 -11.05 -3.28 35.90
C ALA A 62 -11.01 -3.34 34.36
N GLN A 63 -9.93 -2.85 33.73
CA GLN A 63 -9.79 -2.88 32.28
C GLN A 63 -9.59 -4.30 31.70
N LEU A 64 -9.07 -5.21 32.52
CA LEU A 64 -8.96 -6.65 32.22
C LEU A 64 -10.26 -7.42 32.48
N GLY A 65 -11.31 -6.78 33.02
CA GLY A 65 -12.59 -7.40 33.34
C GLY A 65 -12.64 -8.09 34.71
N GLU A 66 -11.61 -7.96 35.54
CA GLU A 66 -11.51 -8.55 36.88
C GLU A 66 -12.17 -7.66 37.94
N MET A 67 -13.46 -7.38 37.78
CA MET A 67 -14.17 -6.33 38.54
C MET A 67 -14.22 -6.56 40.05
N GLU A 68 -14.30 -7.81 40.51
CA GLU A 68 -14.31 -8.13 41.95
C GLU A 68 -12.96 -7.78 42.60
N ARG A 69 -11.85 -8.17 41.96
CA ARG A 69 -10.51 -7.81 42.44
C ARG A 69 -10.25 -6.31 42.31
N ALA A 70 -10.76 -5.67 41.26
CA ALA A 70 -10.67 -4.22 41.11
C ALA A 70 -11.35 -3.50 42.28
N ARG A 71 -12.55 -3.96 42.69
CA ARG A 71 -13.27 -3.42 43.86
C ARG A 71 -12.46 -3.63 45.15
N GLU A 72 -11.88 -4.80 45.35
CA GLU A 72 -11.02 -5.09 46.50
C GLU A 72 -9.85 -4.09 46.60
N TYR A 73 -9.12 -3.89 45.50
CA TYR A 73 -7.99 -2.96 45.48
C TYR A 73 -8.39 -1.49 45.61
N ALA A 74 -9.56 -1.10 45.10
CA ALA A 74 -10.10 0.25 45.30
C ALA A 74 -10.43 0.51 46.79
N LEU A 75 -10.99 -0.48 47.49
CA LEU A 75 -11.25 -0.40 48.94
C LEU A 75 -9.94 -0.33 49.74
N ARG A 76 -8.98 -1.22 49.44
CA ARG A 76 -7.64 -1.18 50.05
C ARG A 76 -6.93 0.16 49.84
N ALA A 77 -7.04 0.74 48.64
CA ALA A 77 -6.48 2.05 48.36
C ALA A 77 -7.05 3.13 49.30
N GLN A 78 -8.36 3.11 49.53
CA GLN A 78 -9.03 4.03 50.45
C GLN A 78 -8.61 3.80 51.90
N GLU A 79 -8.56 2.54 52.36
CA GLU A 79 -8.09 2.17 53.70
C GLU A 79 -6.64 2.60 53.94
N TRP A 80 -5.79 2.49 52.92
CA TRP A 80 -4.40 2.94 52.95
C TRP A 80 -4.22 4.45 52.76
N GLY A 81 -5.29 5.23 52.82
CA GLY A 81 -5.25 6.69 52.86
C GLY A 81 -5.15 7.37 51.50
N CYS A 82 -5.49 6.69 50.40
CA CYS A 82 -5.57 7.33 49.09
C CYS A 82 -6.67 8.41 49.08
N ASN A 83 -6.38 9.55 48.45
CA ASN A 83 -7.34 10.63 48.33
C ASN A 83 -8.56 10.18 47.49
N ARG A 84 -9.77 10.37 48.03
CA ARG A 84 -11.03 9.96 47.39
C ARG A 84 -11.25 10.61 46.01
N ALA A 85 -10.80 11.84 45.80
CA ALA A 85 -10.88 12.50 44.50
C ALA A 85 -9.96 11.83 43.48
N VAL A 86 -8.73 11.48 43.86
CA VAL A 86 -7.79 10.75 42.99
C VAL A 86 -8.33 9.36 42.65
N LEU A 87 -8.86 8.63 43.63
CA LEU A 87 -9.53 7.34 43.42
C LEU A 87 -10.69 7.49 42.41
N ALA A 88 -11.57 8.46 42.62
CA ALA A 88 -12.71 8.70 41.73
C ALA A 88 -12.27 9.08 40.31
N GLN A 89 -11.29 9.97 40.17
CA GLN A 89 -10.74 10.40 38.88
C GLN A 89 -10.19 9.23 38.06
N VAL A 90 -9.41 8.34 38.68
CA VAL A 90 -8.85 7.18 37.98
C VAL A 90 -9.94 6.20 37.56
N LEU A 91 -10.94 5.96 38.42
CA LEU A 91 -12.05 5.06 38.11
C LEU A 91 -12.97 5.63 37.01
N VAL A 92 -13.27 6.93 37.05
CA VAL A 92 -14.03 7.64 36.00
C VAL A 92 -13.26 7.63 34.69
N GLY A 93 -11.94 7.85 34.73
CA GLY A 93 -11.08 7.69 33.55
C GLY A 93 -11.17 6.29 32.95
N GLY A 94 -11.21 5.26 33.80
CA GLY A 94 -11.45 3.88 33.38
C GLY A 94 -12.81 3.65 32.73
N ALA A 95 -13.87 4.30 33.21
CA ALA A 95 -15.20 4.23 32.59
C ALA A 95 -15.22 4.88 31.20
N TYR A 96 -14.59 6.05 31.05
CA TYR A 96 -14.41 6.69 29.75
C TYR A 96 -13.62 5.82 28.77
N ASN A 97 -12.57 5.12 29.24
CA ASN A 97 -11.83 4.17 28.39
C ASN A 97 -12.74 3.05 27.86
N SER A 98 -13.56 2.45 28.73
CA SER A 98 -14.52 1.41 28.35
C SER A 98 -15.58 1.92 27.36
N LEU A 99 -16.07 3.15 27.56
CA LEU A 99 -17.00 3.78 26.62
C LEU A 99 -16.33 4.09 25.28
N GLY A 100 -15.07 4.54 25.28
CA GLY A 100 -14.29 4.77 24.06
C GLY A 100 -14.11 3.48 23.26
N ARG A 101 -13.81 2.37 23.93
CA ARG A 101 -13.76 1.03 23.30
C ARG A 101 -15.11 0.64 22.68
N ALA A 102 -16.21 0.90 23.37
CA ALA A 102 -17.55 0.63 22.84
C ALA A 102 -17.86 1.49 21.61
N ALA A 103 -17.52 2.79 21.64
CA ALA A 103 -17.68 3.68 20.50
C ALA A 103 -16.82 3.23 19.30
N SER A 104 -15.58 2.80 19.51
CA SER A 104 -14.73 2.25 18.44
C SER A 104 -15.34 0.99 17.81
N LEU A 105 -15.95 0.11 18.60
CA LEU A 105 -16.65 -1.08 18.10
C LEU A 105 -17.95 -0.75 17.35
N LEU A 106 -18.54 0.39 17.65
CA LEU A 106 -19.71 0.94 16.96
C LEU A 106 -19.33 1.82 15.74
N GLU A 107 -18.05 1.91 15.42
CA GLU A 107 -17.50 2.71 14.32
C GLU A 107 -17.79 4.23 14.44
N ASP A 108 -18.06 4.72 15.65
CA ASP A 108 -18.20 6.15 15.95
C ASP A 108 -16.85 6.74 16.38
N GLU A 109 -16.05 7.09 15.37
CA GLU A 109 -14.67 7.53 15.52
C GLU A 109 -14.51 8.85 16.29
N ASP A 110 -15.42 9.79 16.06
CA ASP A 110 -15.37 11.10 16.72
C ASP A 110 -15.69 10.96 18.20
N LEU A 111 -16.72 10.18 18.53
CA LEU A 111 -17.08 9.90 19.92
C LEU A 111 -15.98 9.07 20.61
N ALA A 112 -15.42 8.06 19.94
CA ALA A 112 -14.32 7.27 20.47
C ALA A 112 -13.12 8.16 20.83
N GLY A 113 -12.69 9.03 19.91
CA GLY A 113 -11.61 9.98 20.15
C GLY A 113 -11.85 10.88 21.37
N GLN A 114 -13.04 11.48 21.46
CA GLN A 114 -13.43 12.32 22.59
C GLN A 114 -13.41 11.55 23.90
N LEU A 115 -13.97 10.33 23.93
CA LEU A 115 -14.03 9.51 25.15
C LEU A 115 -12.63 9.07 25.61
N PHE A 116 -11.72 8.72 24.70
CA PHE A 116 -10.34 8.39 25.06
C PHE A 116 -9.57 9.61 25.59
N GLU A 117 -9.78 10.80 25.02
CA GLU A 117 -9.23 12.03 25.56
C GLU A 117 -9.76 12.33 26.97
N GLN A 118 -11.08 12.22 27.17
CA GLN A 118 -11.69 12.37 28.51
C GLN A 118 -11.16 11.34 29.51
N SER A 119 -10.86 10.12 29.06
CA SER A 119 -10.25 9.07 29.91
C SER A 119 -8.91 9.48 30.51
N VAL A 120 -8.17 10.35 29.81
CA VAL A 120 -6.89 10.88 30.26
C VAL A 120 -7.06 12.18 31.03
N ALA A 121 -7.89 13.09 30.52
CA ALA A 121 -8.16 14.41 31.10
C ALA A 121 -8.72 14.35 32.52
N CYS A 122 -9.36 13.23 32.90
CA CYS A 122 -9.83 13.01 34.27
C CYS A 122 -8.68 12.94 35.30
N VAL A 123 -7.46 12.60 34.89
CA VAL A 123 -6.33 12.30 35.78
C VAL A 123 -5.14 13.23 35.55
N LEU A 124 -4.98 13.76 34.34
CA LEU A 124 -3.85 14.61 33.95
C LEU A 124 -4.31 16.00 33.49
N PRO A 125 -3.41 17.00 33.48
CA PRO A 125 -3.68 18.32 32.90
C PRO A 125 -4.15 18.24 31.44
N GLN A 126 -4.96 19.21 31.01
CA GLN A 126 -5.61 19.23 29.69
C GLN A 126 -4.63 19.18 28.51
N ASP A 127 -3.48 19.87 28.61
CA ASP A 127 -2.55 20.03 27.48
C ASP A 127 -1.92 18.70 27.02
N ASP A 128 -1.71 17.75 27.94
CA ASP A 128 -1.19 16.41 27.62
C ASP A 128 -2.31 15.40 27.30
N ALA A 129 -3.56 15.72 27.66
CA ALA A 129 -4.68 14.78 27.58
C ALA A 129 -5.06 14.43 26.15
N ALA A 130 -4.98 15.40 25.23
CA ALA A 130 -5.31 15.18 23.82
C ALA A 130 -4.31 14.20 23.17
N VAL A 131 -3.01 14.40 23.37
CA VAL A 131 -1.94 13.54 22.81
C VAL A 131 -2.04 12.12 23.37
N LEU A 132 -2.15 12.02 24.70
CA LEU A 132 -2.25 10.72 25.37
C LEU A 132 -3.59 10.02 25.07
N GLY A 133 -4.67 10.76 24.88
CA GLY A 133 -5.98 10.24 24.47
C GLY A 133 -5.92 9.61 23.09
N ARG A 134 -5.27 10.27 22.13
CA ARG A 134 -5.03 9.72 20.78
C ARG A 134 -4.14 8.48 20.82
N SER A 135 -3.07 8.51 21.61
CA SER A 135 -2.22 7.33 21.83
C SER A 135 -3.01 6.16 22.41
N ARG A 136 -3.89 6.41 23.40
CA ARG A 136 -4.76 5.41 24.00
C ARG A 136 -5.78 4.85 23.01
N ASN A 137 -6.37 5.68 22.16
CA ASN A 137 -7.26 5.25 21.08
C ASN A 137 -6.59 4.21 20.17
N ILE A 138 -5.37 4.51 19.71
CA ILE A 138 -4.57 3.60 18.86
C ILE A 138 -4.34 2.26 19.58
N GLN A 139 -3.92 2.29 20.85
CA GLN A 139 -3.65 1.07 21.62
C GLN A 139 -4.90 0.22 21.83
N GLU A 140 -6.03 0.85 22.17
CA GLU A 140 -7.28 0.13 22.41
C GLU A 140 -7.84 -0.48 21.13
N LYS A 141 -7.74 0.21 19.99
CA LYS A 141 -8.07 -0.37 18.68
C LYS A 141 -7.23 -1.59 18.35
N MET A 142 -5.92 -1.55 18.66
CA MET A 142 -5.05 -2.71 18.50
C MET A 142 -5.50 -3.88 19.38
N ARG A 143 -5.87 -3.63 20.64
CA ARG A 143 -6.39 -4.64 21.59
C ARG A 143 -7.73 -5.22 21.14
N LEU A 144 -8.60 -4.40 20.53
CA LEU A 144 -9.88 -4.82 19.96
C LEU A 144 -9.74 -5.57 18.63
N GLY A 145 -8.53 -5.68 18.07
CA GLY A 145 -8.27 -6.33 16.78
C GLY A 145 -8.61 -5.46 15.57
N GLN A 146 -8.90 -4.18 15.76
CA GLN A 146 -9.18 -3.20 14.71
C GLN A 146 -7.86 -2.66 14.11
N LEU A 147 -7.02 -3.56 13.58
CA LEU A 147 -5.68 -3.23 13.08
C LEU A 147 -5.69 -2.22 11.92
N PRO A 148 -6.61 -2.29 10.93
CA PRO A 148 -6.69 -1.29 9.87
C PRO A 148 -7.00 0.11 10.41
N ASP A 149 -7.92 0.22 11.39
CA ASP A 149 -8.27 1.49 12.03
C ASP A 149 -7.13 2.06 12.87
N ALA A 150 -6.40 1.20 13.58
CA ALA A 150 -5.20 1.60 14.29
C ALA A 150 -4.14 2.16 13.32
N MET A 151 -3.92 1.49 12.18
CA MET A 151 -2.99 1.94 11.14
C MET A 151 -3.40 3.30 10.55
N ARG A 152 -4.68 3.47 10.21
CA ARG A 152 -5.23 4.75 9.74
C ARG A 152 -5.04 5.87 10.76
N SER A 153 -5.24 5.56 12.04
CA SER A 153 -5.09 6.52 13.14
C SER A 153 -3.62 6.97 13.27
N ILE A 154 -2.66 6.04 13.25
CA ILE A 154 -1.22 6.36 13.24
C ILE A 154 -0.85 7.22 12.02
N GLY A 155 -1.30 6.82 10.82
CA GLY A 155 -1.02 7.56 9.59
C GLY A 155 -1.60 8.97 9.59
N ARG A 156 -2.78 9.16 10.18
CA ARG A 156 -3.38 10.49 10.36
C ARG A 156 -2.52 11.36 11.28
N GLU A 157 -2.06 10.83 12.41
CA GLU A 157 -1.23 11.60 13.36
C GLU A 157 0.13 11.99 12.76
N LEU A 158 0.79 11.07 12.05
CA LEU A 158 2.08 11.35 11.40
C LEU A 158 2.00 12.46 10.33
N ARG A 159 0.81 12.68 9.73
CA ARG A 159 0.60 13.76 8.75
C ARG A 159 0.47 15.15 9.37
N HIS A 160 0.24 15.27 10.68
CA HIS A 160 0.02 16.55 11.36
C HIS A 160 1.30 17.13 11.99
N ASP A 161 2.48 16.70 11.53
CA ASP A 161 3.81 17.12 12.03
C ASP A 161 3.91 17.15 13.57
N PRO A 162 3.76 15.99 14.22
CA PRO A 162 3.71 15.94 15.68
C PRO A 162 5.07 16.28 16.30
N ALA A 163 5.04 16.79 17.54
CA ALA A 163 6.25 17.06 18.31
C ALA A 163 7.18 15.82 18.39
N PRO A 164 8.51 15.98 18.48
CA PRO A 164 9.47 14.87 18.41
C PRO A 164 9.20 13.72 19.41
N ASP A 165 8.77 14.05 20.62
CA ASP A 165 8.42 13.04 21.63
C ASP A 165 7.18 12.22 21.25
N HIS A 166 6.23 12.83 20.53
CA HIS A 166 5.04 12.16 20.03
C HIS A 166 5.37 11.25 18.83
N VAL A 167 6.28 11.66 17.95
CA VAL A 167 6.81 10.78 16.88
C VAL A 167 7.38 9.49 17.48
N ARG A 168 8.18 9.58 18.55
CA ARG A 168 8.77 8.40 19.21
C ARG A 168 7.71 7.46 19.80
N ILE A 169 6.59 7.99 20.29
CA ILE A 169 5.45 7.21 20.78
C ILE A 169 4.77 6.49 19.60
N LEU A 170 4.49 7.21 18.52
CA LEU A 170 3.85 6.66 17.32
C LEU A 170 4.71 5.58 16.64
N ASP A 171 6.02 5.77 16.55
CA ASP A 171 6.96 4.76 16.04
C ASP A 171 6.92 3.48 16.88
N GLY A 172 6.88 3.63 18.21
CA GLY A 172 6.75 2.50 19.13
C GLY A 172 5.42 1.76 19.00
N GLN A 173 4.33 2.46 18.66
CA GLN A 173 3.02 1.86 18.39
C GLN A 173 2.99 1.17 17.03
N LEU A 174 3.57 1.80 16.00
CA LEU A 174 3.70 1.23 14.67
C LEU A 174 4.48 -0.08 14.71
N ALA A 175 5.62 -0.13 15.39
CA ALA A 175 6.42 -1.36 15.53
C ALA A 175 5.65 -2.50 16.23
N ARG A 176 4.78 -2.18 17.21
CA ARG A 176 3.90 -3.17 17.85
C ARG A 176 2.79 -3.64 16.92
N LEU A 177 2.19 -2.73 16.16
CA LEU A 177 1.16 -3.02 15.18
C LEU A 177 1.72 -3.92 14.07
N GLU A 178 2.90 -3.60 13.55
CA GLU A 178 3.62 -4.40 12.56
C GLU A 178 3.88 -5.82 13.08
N ARG A 179 4.39 -5.96 14.32
CA ARG A 179 4.59 -7.28 14.94
C ARG A 179 3.28 -8.05 15.09
N ARG A 180 2.19 -7.38 15.48
CA ARG A 180 0.89 -8.02 15.64
C ARG A 180 0.30 -8.45 14.30
N ILE A 181 0.48 -7.64 13.26
CA ILE A 181 0.15 -8.00 11.88
C ILE A 181 0.99 -9.22 11.47
N GLU A 182 2.29 -9.24 11.75
CA GLU A 182 3.17 -10.38 11.44
C GLU A 182 2.73 -11.67 12.14
N GLU A 183 2.35 -11.60 13.42
CA GLU A 183 1.83 -12.73 14.20
C GLU A 183 0.51 -13.29 13.63
N LEU A 184 -0.39 -12.41 13.19
CA LEU A 184 -1.70 -12.76 12.68
C LEU A 184 -1.71 -13.10 11.18
N THR A 185 -0.68 -12.65 10.45
CA THR A 185 -0.52 -12.96 9.04
C THR A 185 -0.04 -14.41 8.92
N PRO A 186 -0.81 -15.30 8.27
CA PRO A 186 -0.35 -16.66 8.04
C PRO A 186 1.02 -16.63 7.37
N ARG A 187 1.99 -17.37 7.93
CA ARG A 187 3.34 -17.44 7.34
C ARG A 187 3.22 -17.65 5.83
N PRO A 188 3.85 -16.80 5.00
CA PRO A 188 3.66 -16.84 3.56
C PRO A 188 3.98 -18.26 3.08
N ARG A 189 2.99 -18.91 2.45
CA ARG A 189 3.18 -20.24 1.88
C ARG A 189 4.33 -20.17 0.91
N THR A 190 5.28 -21.09 1.03
CA THR A 190 6.40 -21.15 0.09
C THR A 190 5.90 -21.51 -1.30
N LEU A 191 6.61 -21.08 -2.34
CA LEU A 191 6.27 -21.42 -3.73
C LEU A 191 6.02 -22.94 -3.92
N PRO A 192 6.87 -23.86 -3.40
CA PRO A 192 6.59 -25.30 -3.48
C PRO A 192 5.24 -25.71 -2.88
N THR A 193 4.84 -25.13 -1.75
CA THR A 193 3.54 -25.40 -1.13
C THR A 193 2.39 -24.91 -2.01
N ILE A 194 2.49 -23.72 -2.61
CA ILE A 194 1.45 -23.18 -3.50
C ILE A 194 1.31 -24.03 -4.76
N LEU A 195 2.42 -24.41 -5.38
CA LEU A 195 2.41 -25.26 -6.57
C LEU A 195 1.76 -26.61 -6.27
N LYS A 196 2.18 -27.29 -5.19
CA LYS A 196 1.62 -28.58 -4.77
C LYS A 196 0.12 -28.50 -4.47
N ASN A 197 -0.33 -27.45 -3.81
CA ASN A 197 -1.76 -27.27 -3.51
C ASN A 197 -2.57 -26.93 -4.75
N THR A 198 -2.00 -26.18 -5.69
CA THR A 198 -2.66 -25.83 -6.96
C THR A 198 -2.83 -27.08 -7.85
N ALA A 199 -1.78 -27.90 -7.95
CA ALA A 199 -1.77 -29.13 -8.73
C ALA A 199 -2.77 -30.19 -8.25
N ARG A 200 -3.20 -30.15 -6.98
CA ARG A 200 -4.22 -31.07 -6.42
C ARG A 200 -5.65 -30.77 -6.89
N GLY A 201 -5.88 -29.62 -7.52
CA GLY A 201 -7.19 -29.29 -8.06
C GLY A 201 -7.53 -30.06 -9.34
N THR A 202 -8.76 -29.94 -9.83
CA THR A 202 -9.16 -30.50 -11.13
C THR A 202 -8.46 -29.76 -12.27
N ASP A 203 -7.78 -30.52 -13.13
CA ASP A 203 -7.15 -30.03 -14.35
C ASP A 203 -8.15 -29.33 -15.25
N ARG A 204 -7.85 -28.08 -15.57
CA ARG A 204 -8.67 -27.24 -16.45
C ARG A 204 -7.79 -26.36 -17.31
N MET A 205 -8.18 -26.25 -18.57
CA MET A 205 -7.63 -25.30 -19.52
C MET A 205 -8.65 -24.22 -19.81
N PRO A 206 -8.22 -23.00 -20.18
CA PRO A 206 -9.13 -21.94 -20.57
C PRO A 206 -9.98 -22.36 -21.77
N GLU A 207 -11.31 -22.38 -21.63
CA GLU A 207 -12.25 -22.56 -22.75
C GLU A 207 -12.44 -21.25 -23.54
N ALA A 208 -12.45 -20.12 -22.83
CA ALA A 208 -12.56 -18.77 -23.40
C ALA A 208 -11.20 -18.27 -23.94
N PRO A 209 -11.17 -17.36 -24.94
CA PRO A 209 -9.96 -16.62 -25.28
C PRO A 209 -9.51 -15.73 -24.12
N LEU A 210 -8.20 -15.49 -24.05
CA LEU A 210 -7.54 -14.70 -23.04
C LEU A 210 -7.14 -13.34 -23.59
N LEU A 211 -7.51 -12.26 -22.90
CA LEU A 211 -7.03 -10.92 -23.20
C LEU A 211 -6.06 -10.45 -22.12
N VAL A 212 -4.84 -10.14 -22.53
CA VAL A 212 -3.77 -9.70 -21.65
C VAL A 212 -3.50 -8.23 -21.95
N CYS A 213 -4.06 -7.36 -21.12
CA CYS A 213 -4.02 -5.92 -21.30
C CYS A 213 -2.96 -5.32 -20.38
N GLY A 214 -2.02 -4.60 -20.98
CA GLY A 214 -1.02 -3.81 -20.27
C GLY A 214 -0.92 -2.41 -20.85
N HIS A 215 -0.07 -1.61 -20.25
CA HIS A 215 0.17 -0.23 -20.64
C HIS A 215 1.66 0.01 -20.82
N HIS A 216 2.02 1.10 -21.48
CA HIS A 216 3.43 1.46 -21.62
C HIS A 216 4.06 1.61 -20.23
N LYS A 217 5.21 0.96 -20.02
CA LYS A 217 5.91 0.88 -18.72
C LYS A 217 5.16 0.18 -17.59
N VAL A 218 4.11 -0.58 -17.90
CA VAL A 218 3.30 -1.35 -16.94
C VAL A 218 3.51 -2.84 -17.15
N GLY A 219 4.74 -3.30 -16.92
CA GLY A 219 5.03 -4.73 -16.81
C GLY A 219 5.11 -5.52 -18.13
N THR A 220 5.22 -4.89 -19.31
CA THR A 220 5.36 -5.60 -20.59
C THR A 220 6.53 -6.60 -20.60
N ASN A 221 7.63 -6.28 -19.93
CA ASN A 221 8.79 -7.18 -19.77
C ASN A 221 8.51 -8.42 -18.90
N PHE A 222 7.40 -8.44 -18.17
CA PHE A 222 6.90 -9.60 -17.43
C PHE A 222 5.80 -10.31 -18.23
N LEU A 223 4.77 -9.58 -18.68
CA LEU A 223 3.63 -10.16 -19.39
C LEU A 223 4.05 -10.90 -20.67
N LEU A 224 4.91 -10.28 -21.50
CA LEU A 224 5.27 -10.84 -22.80
C LEU A 224 6.03 -12.18 -22.68
N PRO A 225 7.11 -12.31 -21.88
CA PRO A 225 7.76 -13.61 -21.68
C PRO A 225 6.85 -14.66 -21.05
N VAL A 226 6.03 -14.29 -20.05
CA VAL A 226 5.12 -15.22 -19.37
C VAL A 226 4.12 -15.80 -20.36
N PHE A 227 3.40 -14.96 -21.11
CA PHE A 227 2.34 -15.44 -21.99
C PHE A 227 2.88 -16.09 -23.27
N ARG A 228 4.10 -15.75 -23.72
CA ARG A 228 4.79 -16.54 -24.76
C ARG A 228 5.11 -17.94 -24.28
N GLU A 229 5.70 -18.08 -23.09
CA GLU A 229 6.03 -19.41 -22.57
C GLU A 229 4.76 -20.23 -22.24
N ILE A 230 3.68 -19.60 -21.79
CA ILE A 230 2.35 -20.25 -21.67
C ILE A 230 1.84 -20.70 -23.04
N SER A 231 1.91 -19.83 -24.06
CA SER A 231 1.50 -20.15 -25.43
C SER A 231 2.24 -21.38 -25.98
N GLU A 232 3.56 -21.44 -25.80
CA GLU A 232 4.41 -22.56 -26.21
C GLU A 232 4.10 -23.83 -25.40
N THR A 233 4.03 -23.73 -24.07
CA THR A 233 3.81 -24.87 -23.17
C THR A 233 2.49 -25.57 -23.44
N PHE A 234 1.43 -24.82 -23.75
CA PHE A 234 0.08 -25.33 -23.91
C PHE A 234 -0.43 -25.32 -25.36
N SER A 235 0.44 -25.01 -26.33
CA SER A 235 0.08 -24.85 -27.74
C SER A 235 -1.11 -23.90 -27.97
N LEU A 236 -1.18 -22.80 -27.21
CA LEU A 236 -2.25 -21.80 -27.32
C LEU A 236 -1.84 -20.69 -28.30
N PRO A 237 -2.50 -20.50 -29.47
CA PRO A 237 -2.09 -19.48 -30.42
C PRO A 237 -2.11 -18.07 -29.80
N ILE A 238 -0.99 -17.35 -29.90
CA ILE A 238 -0.84 -16.01 -29.35
C ILE A 238 -0.83 -14.96 -30.46
N TRP A 239 -1.54 -13.85 -30.25
CA TRP A 239 -1.54 -12.68 -31.09
C TRP A 239 -0.97 -11.48 -30.33
N LEU A 240 0.06 -10.84 -30.89
CA LEU A 240 0.64 -9.61 -30.35
C LEU A 240 0.11 -8.41 -31.13
N LYS A 241 -1.06 -7.89 -30.73
CA LYS A 241 -1.85 -6.91 -31.50
C LYS A 241 -1.08 -5.67 -31.97
N PHE A 242 -0.13 -5.18 -31.18
CA PHE A 242 0.66 -4.00 -31.55
C PHE A 242 1.62 -4.28 -32.73
N TYR A 243 2.09 -5.51 -32.89
CA TYR A 243 3.09 -5.86 -33.91
C TYR A 243 2.46 -6.54 -35.12
N ASP A 244 1.48 -7.41 -34.88
CA ASP A 244 0.97 -8.35 -35.86
C ASP A 244 -0.49 -8.01 -36.26
N PRO A 245 -0.87 -8.21 -37.54
CA PRO A 245 -2.27 -8.11 -37.93
C PRO A 245 -3.09 -9.19 -37.20
N GLU A 246 -4.40 -8.99 -37.07
CA GLU A 246 -5.26 -9.98 -36.42
C GLU A 246 -5.25 -11.31 -37.18
N PRO A 247 -4.87 -12.44 -36.54
CA PRO A 247 -4.92 -13.74 -37.18
C PRO A 247 -6.36 -14.27 -37.19
N PRO A 248 -6.71 -15.20 -38.11
CA PRO A 248 -8.05 -15.80 -38.17
C PRO A 248 -8.48 -16.51 -36.88
N ARG A 249 -7.52 -16.99 -36.09
CA ARG A 249 -7.74 -17.65 -34.80
C ARG A 249 -6.63 -17.27 -33.83
N TRP A 250 -7.02 -16.95 -32.61
CA TRP A 250 -6.11 -16.75 -31.49
C TRP A 250 -6.76 -17.25 -30.21
N LYS A 251 -5.94 -17.66 -29.24
CA LYS A 251 -6.37 -18.01 -27.88
C LYS A 251 -5.89 -17.02 -26.85
N ILE A 252 -4.77 -16.37 -27.10
CA ILE A 252 -4.21 -15.32 -26.25
C ILE A 252 -4.02 -14.07 -27.11
N CYS A 253 -4.62 -12.95 -26.74
CA CYS A 253 -4.34 -11.65 -27.32
C CYS A 253 -3.58 -10.81 -26.29
N LEU A 254 -2.38 -10.35 -26.63
CA LEU A 254 -1.59 -9.45 -25.79
C LEU A 254 -1.66 -8.02 -26.33
N HIS A 255 -2.28 -7.15 -25.55
CA HIS A 255 -2.55 -5.76 -25.87
C HIS A 255 -1.69 -4.81 -25.02
N GLN A 256 -0.63 -4.24 -25.61
CA GLN A 256 0.40 -3.47 -24.86
C GLN A 256 0.00 -2.05 -24.44
N HIS A 257 -1.07 -1.51 -25.04
CA HIS A 257 -1.62 -0.18 -24.72
C HIS A 257 -3.08 -0.21 -24.24
N SER A 258 -3.63 -1.40 -23.98
CA SER A 258 -5.02 -1.64 -23.57
C SER A 258 -6.17 -0.87 -24.27
N ARG A 259 -5.96 -0.30 -25.45
CA ARG A 259 -7.01 0.33 -26.28
C ARG A 259 -7.83 -0.70 -27.03
N LEU A 260 -8.89 -1.18 -26.39
CA LEU A 260 -9.75 -2.25 -26.91
C LEU A 260 -10.75 -1.77 -27.98
N GLU A 261 -10.79 -0.47 -28.26
CA GLU A 261 -11.67 0.11 -29.28
C GLU A 261 -11.37 -0.47 -30.67
N GLY A 262 -12.41 -0.76 -31.44
CA GLY A 262 -12.29 -1.34 -32.78
C GLY A 262 -11.84 -2.81 -32.80
N MET A 263 -11.65 -3.45 -31.65
CA MET A 263 -11.42 -4.90 -31.58
C MET A 263 -12.76 -5.62 -31.44
N THR A 264 -12.97 -6.66 -32.27
CA THR A 264 -14.10 -7.56 -32.10
C THR A 264 -13.86 -8.43 -30.87
N MET A 265 -14.47 -8.04 -29.74
CA MET A 265 -14.35 -8.78 -28.49
C MET A 265 -15.16 -10.08 -28.56
N PRO A 266 -14.56 -11.25 -28.29
CA PRO A 266 -15.33 -12.49 -28.14
C PRO A 266 -16.41 -12.32 -27.06
N ALA A 267 -17.60 -12.91 -27.24
CA ALA A 267 -18.67 -12.78 -26.24
C ALA A 267 -18.24 -13.35 -24.87
N ASN A 268 -17.50 -14.46 -24.88
CA ASN A 268 -16.96 -15.12 -23.71
C ASN A 268 -15.43 -15.07 -23.75
N PHE A 269 -14.81 -14.13 -23.04
CA PHE A 269 -13.36 -14.05 -22.83
C PHE A 269 -13.05 -13.94 -21.33
N ARG A 270 -11.79 -14.24 -20.98
CA ARG A 270 -11.21 -13.94 -19.66
C ARG A 270 -10.05 -12.98 -19.85
N GLY A 271 -9.97 -11.97 -19.01
CA GLY A 271 -9.01 -10.89 -19.18
C GLY A 271 -8.18 -10.62 -17.93
N VAL A 272 -6.98 -10.08 -18.16
CA VAL A 272 -6.17 -9.41 -17.14
C VAL A 272 -5.87 -8.00 -17.58
N HIS A 273 -5.99 -7.05 -16.67
CA HIS A 273 -5.56 -5.66 -16.86
C HIS A 273 -4.45 -5.36 -15.87
N MET A 274 -3.23 -5.22 -16.36
CA MET A 274 -2.10 -4.86 -15.51
C MET A 274 -2.04 -3.34 -15.37
N VAL A 275 -1.98 -2.88 -14.12
CA VAL A 275 -1.80 -1.48 -13.75
C VAL A 275 -0.49 -1.29 -12.98
N ARG A 276 -0.07 -0.04 -12.83
CA ARG A 276 1.11 0.36 -12.05
C ARG A 276 0.75 1.63 -11.29
N HIS A 277 1.42 1.88 -10.17
CA HIS A 277 1.22 3.14 -9.46
C HIS A 277 1.49 4.32 -10.42
N PRO A 278 0.58 5.30 -10.54
CA PRO A 278 0.65 6.31 -11.60
C PRO A 278 1.94 7.16 -11.51
N MET A 279 2.32 7.60 -10.31
CA MET A 279 3.61 8.29 -10.08
C MET A 279 4.84 7.41 -10.39
N GLY A 280 4.76 6.11 -10.07
CA GLY A 280 5.82 5.15 -10.39
C GLY A 280 5.94 4.89 -11.90
N LEU A 281 4.83 4.98 -12.64
CA LEU A 281 4.81 4.96 -14.10
C LEU A 281 5.52 6.19 -14.66
N LEU A 282 5.17 7.39 -14.21
CA LEU A 282 5.77 8.66 -14.66
C LEU A 282 7.28 8.66 -14.50
N HIS A 283 7.77 8.34 -13.31
CA HIS A 283 9.19 8.22 -13.04
C HIS A 283 9.86 7.19 -13.96
N SER A 284 9.23 6.03 -14.16
CA SER A 284 9.78 4.98 -15.01
C SER A 284 9.77 5.32 -16.51
N ALA A 285 8.78 6.07 -16.97
CA ALA A 285 8.66 6.52 -18.35
C ALA A 285 9.69 7.62 -18.63
N THR A 286 9.85 8.57 -17.71
CA THR A 286 10.85 9.64 -17.79
C THR A 286 12.25 9.10 -18.03
N LEU A 287 12.72 8.21 -17.14
CA LEU A 287 14.04 7.59 -17.26
C LEU A 287 14.18 6.73 -18.53
N TYR A 288 13.07 6.15 -18.98
CA TYR A 288 13.06 5.31 -20.17
C TYR A 288 13.11 6.14 -21.46
N HIS A 289 12.32 7.20 -21.60
CA HIS A 289 12.30 8.04 -22.80
C HIS A 289 13.56 8.90 -22.91
N GLU A 290 14.15 9.33 -21.79
CA GLU A 290 15.44 10.03 -21.78
C GLU A 290 16.56 9.18 -22.40
N ARG A 291 16.57 7.87 -22.10
CA ARG A 291 17.59 6.90 -22.56
C ARG A 291 17.12 6.03 -23.73
N GLY A 292 15.88 6.22 -24.16
CA GLY A 292 15.14 5.28 -24.97
C GLY A 292 15.67 5.18 -26.39
N LYS A 293 15.39 4.04 -27.02
CA LYS A 293 15.71 3.79 -28.43
C LYS A 293 14.45 3.62 -29.28
N GLU A 294 13.30 4.00 -28.75
CA GLU A 294 12.06 3.97 -29.53
C GLU A 294 12.20 4.93 -30.72
N PRO A 295 11.89 4.50 -31.95
CA PRO A 295 12.20 5.29 -33.14
C PRO A 295 11.57 6.68 -33.14
N TRP A 296 10.37 6.84 -32.57
CA TRP A 296 9.65 8.11 -32.52
C TRP A 296 10.29 9.15 -31.59
N LEU A 297 11.06 8.72 -30.58
CA LEU A 297 11.76 9.62 -29.66
C LEU A 297 12.76 10.54 -30.35
N ASN A 298 13.21 10.15 -31.56
CA ASN A 298 14.22 10.84 -32.37
C ASN A 298 13.62 11.46 -33.64
N VAL A 299 12.30 11.64 -33.70
CA VAL A 299 11.65 12.35 -34.80
C VAL A 299 11.34 13.78 -34.33
N PRO A 300 11.80 14.80 -35.07
CA PRO A 300 11.45 16.20 -34.81
C PRO A 300 9.94 16.42 -34.77
N MET A 301 9.47 17.24 -33.83
CA MET A 301 8.06 17.67 -33.77
C MET A 301 7.95 19.12 -33.32
N GLN A 302 6.78 19.73 -33.52
CA GLN A 302 6.49 21.09 -33.07
C GLN A 302 5.77 21.08 -31.72
N ARG A 303 4.83 20.15 -31.54
CA ARG A 303 4.02 19.99 -30.34
C ARG A 303 3.78 18.51 -30.08
N PHE A 304 3.42 18.20 -28.84
CA PHE A 304 2.92 16.87 -28.45
C PHE A 304 1.45 17.00 -28.04
N THR A 305 0.56 16.36 -28.81
CA THR A 305 -0.89 16.37 -28.58
C THR A 305 -1.45 14.95 -28.48
N GLY A 306 -2.76 14.82 -28.26
CA GLY A 306 -3.48 13.54 -28.36
C GLY A 306 -3.27 12.82 -29.69
N GLU A 307 -3.22 13.55 -30.81
CA GLU A 307 -2.97 12.99 -32.15
C GLU A 307 -1.54 12.48 -32.28
N THR A 308 -0.56 13.26 -31.79
CA THR A 308 0.85 12.81 -31.76
C THR A 308 0.97 11.53 -30.95
N PHE A 309 0.33 11.48 -29.77
CA PHE A 309 0.29 10.29 -28.94
C PHE A 309 -0.33 9.10 -29.68
N TRP A 310 -1.46 9.29 -30.36
CA TRP A 310 -2.07 8.25 -31.18
C TRP A 310 -1.12 7.74 -32.27
N ALA A 311 -0.41 8.65 -32.96
CA ALA A 311 0.54 8.27 -34.01
C ALA A 311 1.71 7.42 -33.46
N VAL A 312 2.26 7.76 -32.29
CA VAL A 312 3.37 6.97 -31.71
C VAL A 312 2.93 5.66 -31.06
N SER A 313 1.64 5.49 -30.79
CA SER A 313 1.07 4.32 -30.12
C SER A 313 0.13 3.48 -31.02
N SER A 314 0.05 3.81 -32.31
CA SER A 314 -0.66 3.00 -33.32
C SER A 314 0.32 2.19 -34.16
N ARG A 315 -0.05 0.94 -34.46
CA ARG A 315 0.80 0.01 -35.23
C ARG A 315 1.20 0.58 -36.59
N ASP A 316 0.25 1.12 -37.34
CA ASP A 316 0.47 1.54 -38.72
C ASP A 316 1.45 2.72 -38.80
N SER A 317 1.20 3.75 -37.98
CA SER A 317 2.08 4.90 -37.84
C SER A 317 3.46 4.50 -37.31
N TYR A 318 3.51 3.70 -36.25
CA TYR A 318 4.77 3.24 -35.66
C TYR A 318 5.63 2.45 -36.66
N ASN A 319 5.02 1.62 -37.52
CA ASN A 319 5.72 0.88 -38.57
C ASN A 319 6.36 1.80 -39.62
N VAL A 320 5.71 2.92 -39.97
CA VAL A 320 6.30 3.93 -40.85
C VAL A 320 7.48 4.61 -40.17
N ILE A 321 7.31 5.04 -38.91
CA ILE A 321 8.33 5.76 -38.14
C ILE A 321 9.59 4.89 -37.92
N LYS A 322 9.39 3.61 -37.60
CA LYS A 322 10.45 2.63 -37.38
C LYS A 322 11.21 2.26 -38.65
N ASN A 323 10.62 2.41 -39.84
CA ASN A 323 11.23 1.96 -41.08
C ASN A 323 12.46 2.82 -41.46
N PRO A 324 13.68 2.25 -41.53
CA PRO A 324 14.88 3.01 -41.86
C PRO A 324 14.91 3.51 -43.31
N LYS A 325 14.09 2.95 -44.20
CA LYS A 325 14.00 3.37 -45.62
C LYS A 325 13.10 4.59 -45.84
N ARG A 326 12.32 5.00 -44.83
CA ARG A 326 11.47 6.19 -44.92
C ARG A 326 12.29 7.45 -44.62
N SER A 327 12.06 8.51 -45.40
CA SER A 327 12.70 9.81 -45.18
C SER A 327 12.27 10.40 -43.83
N MET A 328 13.08 11.30 -43.27
CA MET A 328 12.71 11.99 -42.02
C MET A 328 11.39 12.75 -42.18
N GLN A 329 11.17 13.42 -43.32
CA GLN A 329 9.92 14.11 -43.61
C GLN A 329 8.72 13.16 -43.55
N SER A 330 8.81 11.98 -44.15
CA SER A 330 7.74 10.98 -44.09
C SER A 330 7.43 10.51 -42.67
N LYS A 331 8.40 10.55 -41.75
CA LYS A 331 8.19 10.21 -40.34
C LYS A 331 7.51 11.36 -39.58
N ILE A 332 7.91 12.60 -39.88
CA ILE A 332 7.29 13.83 -39.35
C ILE A 332 5.83 13.88 -39.80
N ASP A 333 5.57 13.71 -41.09
CA ASP A 333 4.22 13.72 -41.68
C ASP A 333 3.31 12.70 -40.98
N GLN A 334 3.84 11.52 -40.64
CA GLN A 334 3.10 10.48 -39.93
C GLN A 334 2.76 10.86 -38.48
N LEU A 335 3.63 11.59 -37.78
CA LEU A 335 3.35 12.06 -36.42
C LEU A 335 2.25 13.14 -36.40
N THR A 336 2.11 13.89 -37.49
CA THR A 336 1.13 14.96 -37.64
C THR A 336 -0.10 14.53 -38.42
N ALA A 337 -0.15 13.29 -38.89
CA ALA A 337 -1.28 12.78 -39.66
C ALA A 337 -2.53 12.73 -38.77
N PRO A 338 -3.70 13.17 -39.28
CA PRO A 338 -4.93 13.06 -38.53
C PRO A 338 -5.22 11.58 -38.26
N PRO A 339 -5.59 11.22 -37.03
CA PRO A 339 -5.98 9.86 -36.71
C PRO A 339 -7.29 9.48 -37.42
N PRO A 340 -7.59 8.18 -37.59
CA PRO A 340 -8.82 7.74 -38.21
C PRO A 340 -10.03 8.15 -37.36
N PRO A 341 -11.24 8.31 -37.95
CA PRO A 341 -12.42 8.83 -37.25
C PRO A 341 -12.87 8.07 -36.00
N HIS A 342 -12.49 6.79 -35.88
CA HIS A 342 -12.82 5.92 -34.76
C HIS A 342 -11.70 5.81 -33.72
N ALA A 343 -10.59 6.55 -33.90
CA ALA A 343 -9.52 6.58 -32.93
C ALA A 343 -9.99 7.25 -31.65
N ARG A 344 -9.70 6.61 -30.52
CA ARG A 344 -9.79 7.28 -29.23
C ARG A 344 -8.59 8.20 -29.07
N ILE A 345 -8.86 9.49 -29.01
CA ILE A 345 -7.89 10.55 -28.82
C ILE A 345 -8.21 11.21 -27.49
N HIS A 346 -7.19 11.39 -26.66
CA HIS A 346 -7.33 12.23 -25.47
C HIS A 346 -7.23 13.67 -25.90
N ASP A 347 -8.22 14.48 -25.55
CA ASP A 347 -8.22 15.92 -25.83
C ASP A 347 -7.22 16.62 -24.92
N PHE A 348 -5.97 16.70 -25.37
CA PHE A 348 -4.94 17.47 -24.69
C PHE A 348 -3.88 18.00 -25.65
N ASP A 349 -3.33 19.14 -25.23
CA ASP A 349 -2.09 19.70 -25.70
C ASP A 349 -1.10 19.73 -24.53
N SER A 350 0.13 19.29 -24.77
CA SER A 350 1.18 19.30 -23.74
C SER A 350 1.56 20.71 -23.27
N GLY A 351 1.28 21.74 -24.08
CA GLY A 351 1.67 23.13 -23.82
C GLY A 351 3.12 23.45 -24.17
N TYR A 352 3.91 22.44 -24.57
CA TYR A 352 5.32 22.63 -24.92
C TYR A 352 5.49 22.90 -26.42
N ASP A 353 6.28 23.94 -26.73
CA ASP A 353 6.84 24.15 -28.07
C ASP A 353 8.20 23.44 -28.16
N PHE A 354 8.27 22.46 -29.05
CA PHE A 354 9.49 21.68 -29.26
C PHE A 354 10.48 22.44 -30.16
N ALA A 355 10.03 23.44 -30.93
CA ALA A 355 10.85 24.19 -31.88
C ALA A 355 11.66 23.29 -32.84
N GLY A 356 11.05 22.18 -33.27
CA GLY A 356 11.71 21.18 -34.13
C GLY A 356 12.68 20.25 -33.41
N ARG A 357 12.80 20.32 -32.08
CA ARG A 357 13.52 19.30 -31.29
C ARG A 357 12.75 17.99 -31.27
N THR A 358 13.48 16.92 -31.04
CA THR A 358 12.93 15.59 -30.78
C THR A 358 12.46 15.49 -29.32
N TYR A 359 11.63 14.49 -29.04
CA TYR A 359 11.17 14.22 -27.67
C TYR A 359 12.31 13.92 -26.69
N ALA A 360 13.32 13.16 -27.15
CA ALA A 360 14.50 12.87 -26.34
C ALA A 360 15.36 14.11 -26.08
N GLU A 361 15.49 15.02 -27.05
CA GLU A 361 16.20 16.29 -26.86
C GLU A 361 15.47 17.21 -25.89
N MET A 362 14.13 17.29 -25.97
CA MET A 362 13.32 18.03 -25.00
C MET A 362 13.56 17.53 -23.58
N LEU A 363 13.42 16.21 -23.35
CA LEU A 363 13.66 15.61 -22.04
C LEU A 363 15.08 15.89 -21.51
N ARG A 364 16.10 15.81 -22.37
CA ARG A 364 17.49 16.05 -21.97
C ARG A 364 17.82 17.53 -21.75
N SER A 365 16.95 18.44 -22.18
CA SER A 365 17.16 19.88 -22.01
C SER A 365 16.78 20.40 -20.62
N PHE A 366 16.08 19.60 -19.81
CA PHE A 366 15.76 19.93 -18.43
C PHE A 366 16.90 19.51 -17.49
N ASP A 367 17.17 20.34 -16.47
CA ASP A 367 18.32 20.17 -15.57
C ASP A 367 18.01 19.14 -14.47
N THR A 368 16.77 19.13 -13.98
CA THR A 368 16.34 18.30 -12.85
C THR A 368 15.49 17.11 -13.29
N LEU A 369 15.35 16.11 -12.41
CA LEU A 369 14.48 14.96 -12.69
C LEU A 369 13.00 15.37 -12.58
N GLU A 370 12.69 16.28 -11.67
CA GLU A 370 11.37 16.84 -11.39
C GLU A 370 10.81 17.56 -12.63
N GLU A 371 11.60 18.41 -13.28
CA GLU A 371 11.21 19.07 -14.54
C GLU A 371 10.95 18.05 -15.67
N LYS A 372 11.76 17.00 -15.76
CA LYS A 372 11.57 15.92 -16.73
C LYS A 372 10.28 15.15 -16.47
N ILE A 373 9.94 14.92 -15.20
CA ILE A 373 8.69 14.28 -14.80
C ILE A 373 7.49 15.19 -15.11
N LEU A 374 7.57 16.50 -14.86
CA LEU A 374 6.55 17.48 -15.25
C LEU A 374 6.29 17.48 -16.75
N PHE A 375 7.36 17.42 -17.55
CA PHE A 375 7.25 17.26 -18.99
C PHE A 375 6.53 15.94 -19.37
N GLU A 376 6.92 14.80 -18.80
CA GLU A 376 6.24 13.52 -19.04
C GLU A 376 4.76 13.53 -18.63
N MET A 377 4.43 14.15 -17.49
CA MET A 377 3.06 14.31 -16.99
C MET A 377 2.14 15.04 -17.97
N ARG A 378 2.69 15.92 -18.82
CA ARG A 378 1.92 16.68 -19.81
C ARG A 378 1.98 16.09 -21.21
N CYS A 379 2.91 15.17 -21.46
CA CYS A 379 3.19 14.60 -22.77
C CYS A 379 2.74 13.12 -22.87
N TYR A 380 3.67 12.20 -23.16
CA TYR A 380 3.34 10.80 -23.49
C TYR A 380 2.65 10.10 -22.31
N SER A 381 3.21 10.23 -21.11
CA SER A 381 2.69 9.54 -19.94
C SER A 381 1.31 10.03 -19.50
N ARG A 382 0.95 11.29 -19.81
CA ARG A 382 -0.41 11.81 -19.60
C ARG A 382 -1.45 10.86 -20.21
N ALA A 383 -1.26 10.56 -21.47
CA ALA A 383 -2.23 9.81 -22.25
C ALA A 383 -2.20 8.31 -21.90
N VAL A 384 -1.07 7.77 -21.46
CA VAL A 384 -0.99 6.42 -20.88
C VAL A 384 -1.78 6.33 -19.57
N LEU A 385 -1.64 7.32 -18.69
CA LEU A 385 -2.41 7.36 -17.44
C LEU A 385 -3.91 7.50 -17.72
N LEU A 386 -4.29 8.35 -18.68
CA LEU A 386 -5.68 8.46 -19.12
C LEU A 386 -6.19 7.14 -19.71
N ASP A 387 -5.39 6.42 -20.51
CA ASP A 387 -5.73 5.07 -21.01
C ASP A 387 -5.92 4.07 -19.86
N MET A 388 -5.10 4.15 -18.81
CA MET A 388 -5.23 3.29 -17.62
C MET A 388 -6.52 3.56 -16.84
N LEU A 389 -6.83 4.83 -16.59
CA LEU A 389 -8.03 5.26 -15.86
C LEU A 389 -9.31 4.99 -16.67
N ALA A 390 -9.22 5.10 -17.98
CA ALA A 390 -10.30 4.88 -18.91
C ALA A 390 -10.60 3.40 -19.23
N PHE A 391 -9.82 2.47 -18.66
CA PHE A 391 -9.99 1.06 -18.94
C PHE A 391 -11.39 0.60 -18.50
N PRO A 392 -12.13 -0.16 -19.32
CA PRO A 392 -13.52 -0.48 -19.04
C PRO A 392 -13.67 -1.32 -17.77
N ALA A 393 -14.60 -0.92 -16.90
CA ALA A 393 -15.02 -1.70 -15.75
C ALA A 393 -15.83 -2.92 -16.22
N ASP A 394 -15.16 -4.05 -16.44
CA ASP A 394 -15.77 -5.29 -16.88
C ASP A 394 -15.27 -6.47 -16.02
N ARG A 395 -16.21 -7.17 -15.39
CA ARG A 395 -15.95 -8.33 -14.51
C ARG A 395 -15.18 -9.48 -15.17
N ARG A 396 -15.10 -9.50 -16.50
CA ARG A 396 -14.28 -10.47 -17.24
C ARG A 396 -12.79 -10.17 -17.12
N PHE A 397 -12.42 -8.94 -16.79
CA PHE A 397 -11.06 -8.56 -16.44
C PHE A 397 -10.81 -8.68 -14.93
N MET A 398 -9.62 -9.16 -14.60
CA MET A 398 -9.05 -9.03 -13.26
C MET A 398 -7.93 -7.98 -13.32
N THR A 399 -8.05 -6.92 -12.54
CA THR A 399 -7.01 -5.91 -12.43
C THR A 399 -5.90 -6.40 -11.50
N VAL A 400 -4.65 -6.25 -11.92
CA VAL A 400 -3.48 -6.68 -11.15
C VAL A 400 -2.43 -5.58 -11.15
N LYS A 401 -1.95 -5.21 -9.97
CA LYS A 401 -0.91 -4.19 -9.82
C LYS A 401 0.46 -4.80 -10.07
N LEU A 402 1.30 -4.09 -10.82
CA LEU A 402 2.67 -4.49 -11.09
C LEU A 402 3.49 -4.61 -9.80
N GLU A 403 3.21 -3.75 -8.82
CA GLU A 403 3.81 -3.74 -7.49
C GLU A 403 3.57 -5.07 -6.78
N ASP A 404 2.34 -5.58 -6.79
CA ASP A 404 1.99 -6.83 -6.12
C ASP A 404 2.73 -8.00 -6.77
N VAL A 405 2.73 -8.06 -8.11
CA VAL A 405 3.43 -9.12 -8.87
C VAL A 405 4.94 -9.08 -8.64
N THR A 406 5.51 -7.88 -8.54
CA THR A 406 6.95 -7.70 -8.34
C THR A 406 7.41 -8.22 -6.99
N HIS A 407 6.56 -8.22 -5.96
CA HIS A 407 6.91 -8.69 -4.61
C HIS A 407 6.39 -10.10 -4.33
N ASP A 408 5.57 -10.67 -5.22
CA ASP A 408 4.93 -11.98 -5.05
C ASP A 408 5.90 -13.16 -5.25
N ARG A 409 6.83 -13.38 -4.32
CA ARG A 409 7.77 -14.53 -4.38
C ARG A 409 7.07 -15.88 -4.18
N ALA A 410 5.90 -15.87 -3.55
CA ALA A 410 5.13 -17.06 -3.22
C ALA A 410 4.15 -17.47 -4.32
N MET A 411 3.85 -16.58 -5.26
CA MET A 411 2.75 -16.70 -6.24
C MET A 411 1.34 -16.64 -5.61
N GLN A 412 1.19 -15.95 -4.48
CA GLN A 412 -0.10 -15.76 -3.79
C GLN A 412 -1.01 -14.79 -4.53
N THR A 413 -0.47 -13.68 -5.02
CA THR A 413 -1.21 -12.68 -5.81
C THR A 413 -1.59 -13.24 -7.16
N LEU A 414 -0.69 -14.00 -7.79
CA LEU A 414 -0.93 -14.55 -9.13
C LEU A 414 -1.81 -15.81 -9.13
N GLN A 415 -1.93 -16.54 -8.03
CA GLN A 415 -2.77 -17.75 -7.98
C GLN A 415 -4.26 -17.46 -8.30
N PRO A 416 -4.93 -16.47 -7.68
CA PRO A 416 -6.28 -16.06 -8.06
C PRO A 416 -6.39 -15.67 -9.54
N LEU A 417 -5.40 -14.94 -10.07
CA LEU A 417 -5.37 -14.55 -11.48
C LEU A 417 -5.36 -15.78 -12.40
N VAL A 418 -4.48 -16.74 -12.14
CA VAL A 418 -4.38 -17.96 -12.97
C VAL A 418 -5.70 -18.73 -12.99
N ARG A 419 -6.40 -18.80 -11.85
CA ARG A 419 -7.74 -19.39 -11.77
C ARG A 419 -8.78 -18.58 -12.53
N HIS A 420 -8.75 -17.25 -12.43
CA HIS A 420 -9.64 -16.34 -13.16
C HIS A 420 -9.50 -16.53 -14.67
N LEU A 421 -8.27 -16.72 -15.16
CA LEU A 421 -7.99 -17.02 -16.57
C LEU A 421 -8.48 -18.41 -17.00
N GLY A 422 -8.94 -19.26 -16.09
CA GLY A 422 -9.53 -20.57 -16.40
C GLY A 422 -8.58 -21.75 -16.32
N PHE A 423 -7.36 -21.56 -15.83
CA PHE A 423 -6.46 -22.67 -15.53
C PHE A 423 -6.81 -23.30 -14.18
N GLY A 424 -6.79 -24.63 -14.10
CA GLY A 424 -6.98 -25.38 -12.86
C GLY A 424 -6.06 -26.61 -12.82
N GLY A 425 -5.84 -27.16 -11.62
CA GLY A 425 -5.00 -28.34 -11.43
C GLY A 425 -3.54 -28.13 -11.83
N GLU A 426 -2.96 -29.12 -12.52
CA GLU A 426 -1.58 -29.12 -12.99
C GLU A 426 -1.28 -27.98 -13.98
N PRO A 427 -2.13 -27.67 -15.00
CA PRO A 427 -1.95 -26.48 -15.84
C PRO A 427 -1.77 -25.19 -15.05
N ALA A 428 -2.56 -24.98 -13.99
CA ALA A 428 -2.43 -23.79 -13.16
C ALA A 428 -1.09 -23.75 -12.40
N ALA A 429 -0.63 -24.89 -11.88
CA ALA A 429 0.68 -24.97 -11.23
C ALA A 429 1.82 -24.65 -12.22
N GLN A 430 1.73 -25.14 -13.46
CA GLN A 430 2.70 -24.85 -14.51
C GLN A 430 2.72 -23.36 -14.89
N VAL A 431 1.56 -22.73 -15.03
CA VAL A 431 1.47 -21.27 -15.28
C VAL A 431 2.15 -20.49 -14.15
N LEU A 432 1.91 -20.85 -12.88
CA LEU A 432 2.57 -20.18 -11.75
C LEU A 432 4.08 -20.40 -11.74
N LYS A 433 4.55 -21.58 -12.15
CA LYS A 433 5.98 -21.86 -12.31
C LYS A 433 6.60 -21.00 -13.43
N ILE A 434 5.92 -20.85 -14.57
CA ILE A 434 6.33 -19.97 -15.67
C ILE A 434 6.39 -18.51 -15.21
N ALA A 435 5.38 -18.05 -14.45
CA ALA A 435 5.34 -16.70 -13.90
C ALA A 435 6.49 -16.45 -12.91
N ALA A 436 6.73 -17.37 -11.98
CA ALA A 436 7.84 -17.29 -11.04
C ALA A 436 9.21 -17.27 -11.74
N LYS A 437 9.42 -18.14 -12.74
CA LYS A 437 10.63 -18.13 -13.59
C LYS A 437 10.84 -16.79 -14.28
N ASN A 438 9.75 -16.17 -14.76
CA ASN A 438 9.84 -14.94 -15.54
C ASN A 438 9.82 -13.64 -14.72
N SER A 439 9.64 -13.75 -13.41
CA SER A 439 9.64 -12.62 -12.48
C SER A 439 11.04 -12.02 -12.28
N GLN A 440 11.11 -10.70 -12.13
CA GLN A 440 12.39 -9.97 -12.02
C GLN A 440 13.22 -10.40 -10.81
N TRP A 441 12.57 -10.70 -9.67
CA TRP A 441 13.26 -11.19 -8.47
C TRP A 441 13.93 -12.55 -8.66
N ASN A 442 13.54 -13.32 -9.70
CA ASN A 442 14.13 -14.62 -10.01
C ASN A 442 15.16 -14.55 -11.16
N LYS A 443 15.01 -13.60 -12.09
CA LYS A 443 15.92 -13.41 -13.23
C LYS A 443 17.24 -12.71 -12.88
N GLY A 444 17.35 -12.10 -11.69
CA GLY A 444 18.49 -11.25 -11.33
C GLY A 444 18.46 -9.89 -12.06
N LYS A 445 19.40 -8.98 -11.73
CA LYS A 445 19.45 -7.64 -12.34
C LYS A 445 19.83 -7.74 -13.83
N THR A 446 18.98 -7.25 -14.73
CA THR A 446 19.36 -7.01 -16.14
C THR A 446 19.67 -5.53 -16.36
N ALA A 447 20.60 -5.20 -17.27
CA ALA A 447 21.11 -3.84 -17.49
C ALA A 447 20.05 -2.77 -17.88
N HIS A 448 18.86 -3.21 -18.31
CA HIS A 448 17.72 -2.34 -18.65
C HIS A 448 16.52 -2.49 -17.70
N ALA A 449 16.61 -3.37 -16.69
CA ALA A 449 15.60 -3.48 -15.66
C ALA A 449 16.05 -2.65 -14.44
N THR A 450 15.35 -1.55 -14.18
CA THR A 450 15.23 -1.08 -12.80
C THR A 450 14.71 -2.25 -11.99
N THR A 451 15.40 -2.61 -10.92
CA THR A 451 15.13 -3.75 -10.05
C THR A 451 13.70 -3.70 -9.49
N GLY A 452 12.74 -4.26 -10.21
CA GLY A 452 11.34 -4.13 -9.82
C GLY A 452 10.82 -2.69 -9.82
N VAL A 453 9.62 -2.50 -9.28
CA VAL A 453 9.05 -1.17 -9.05
C VAL A 453 9.94 -0.46 -8.01
N SER A 454 10.75 0.50 -8.45
CA SER A 454 11.47 1.40 -7.55
C SER A 454 10.47 2.14 -6.67
N SER A 455 10.72 2.27 -5.38
CA SER A 455 9.97 3.15 -4.46
C SER A 455 10.55 4.57 -4.41
N GLY A 456 11.69 4.83 -5.05
CA GLY A 456 12.40 6.11 -4.97
C GLY A 456 11.66 7.30 -5.57
N TRP A 457 10.54 7.08 -6.26
CA TRP A 457 9.66 8.16 -6.70
C TRP A 457 8.84 8.74 -5.55
N LYS A 458 8.61 8.01 -4.45
CA LYS A 458 7.74 8.49 -3.35
C LYS A 458 8.21 9.81 -2.75
N ASP A 459 9.53 10.01 -2.65
CA ASP A 459 10.08 11.25 -2.10
C ASP A 459 10.02 12.40 -3.11
N LEU A 460 10.11 12.11 -4.42
CA LEU A 460 10.03 13.12 -5.49
C LEU A 460 8.65 13.77 -5.59
N PHE A 461 7.59 13.02 -5.30
CA PHE A 461 6.21 13.50 -5.38
C PHE A 461 5.74 14.16 -4.07
N ARG A 462 6.65 14.52 -3.16
CA ARG A 462 6.31 15.37 -2.00
C ARG A 462 6.35 16.84 -2.43
N GLY A 463 5.31 17.60 -2.11
CA GLY A 463 5.20 19.03 -2.43
C GLY A 463 4.74 19.28 -3.87
N GLU A 464 5.34 20.27 -4.54
CA GLU A 464 4.86 20.85 -5.80
C GLU A 464 4.65 19.82 -6.93
N LEU A 465 5.50 18.80 -7.02
CA LEU A 465 5.36 17.75 -8.03
C LEU A 465 4.12 16.87 -7.79
N GLY A 466 3.80 16.61 -6.53
CA GLY A 466 2.57 15.92 -6.11
C GLY A 466 1.34 16.78 -6.37
N ASP A 467 1.41 18.08 -6.06
CA ASP A 467 0.31 19.01 -6.32
C ASP A 467 0.00 19.11 -7.82
N ALA A 468 1.04 19.26 -8.66
CA ALA A 468 0.90 19.27 -10.11
C ALA A 468 0.33 17.94 -10.67
N PHE A 469 0.69 16.82 -10.05
CA PHE A 469 0.13 15.52 -10.39
C PHE A 469 -1.38 15.48 -10.08
N HIS A 470 -1.80 15.88 -8.88
CA HIS A 470 -3.21 15.86 -8.50
C HIS A 470 -4.05 16.90 -9.26
N GLU A 471 -3.46 18.04 -9.63
CA GLU A 471 -4.13 19.01 -10.50
C GLU A 471 -4.47 18.40 -11.87
N LEU A 472 -3.53 17.62 -12.45
CA LEU A 472 -3.70 17.04 -13.79
C LEU A 472 -4.53 15.76 -13.80
N PHE A 473 -4.43 14.94 -12.75
CA PHE A 473 -4.98 13.57 -12.74
C PHE A 473 -5.98 13.29 -11.61
N GLY A 474 -6.20 14.25 -10.71
CA GLY A 474 -6.98 14.04 -9.49
C GLY A 474 -6.36 12.95 -8.60
N TRP A 475 -7.21 12.10 -8.04
CA TRP A 475 -6.83 10.98 -7.18
C TRP A 475 -6.69 9.69 -7.99
N ALA A 476 -5.80 9.70 -8.98
CA ALA A 476 -5.65 8.59 -9.93
C ALA A 476 -5.15 7.30 -9.25
N GLU A 477 -4.35 7.40 -8.18
CA GLU A 477 -3.95 6.28 -7.33
C GLU A 477 -5.17 5.58 -6.71
N GLU A 478 -6.09 6.34 -6.11
CA GLU A 478 -7.33 5.79 -5.52
C GLU A 478 -8.20 5.12 -6.59
N ALA A 479 -8.36 5.77 -7.74
CA ALA A 479 -9.12 5.22 -8.86
C ALA A 479 -8.54 3.90 -9.41
N LEU A 480 -7.22 3.73 -9.30
CA LEU A 480 -6.52 2.48 -9.66
C LEU A 480 -6.39 1.51 -8.47
N GLY A 481 -7.01 1.84 -7.34
CA GLY A 481 -7.13 1.03 -6.14
C GLY A 481 -5.88 1.01 -5.26
N TYR A 482 -4.99 1.99 -5.36
CA TYR A 482 -3.86 2.18 -4.45
C TYR A 482 -4.31 2.97 -3.20
N ASP A 483 -3.70 2.66 -2.05
CA ASP A 483 -3.98 3.27 -0.74
C ASP A 483 -3.00 4.40 -0.38
#